data_AF-A0A349XUA7-F1
#
_entry.id   AF-A0A349XUA7-F1
#
_cell.length_a   1.000
_cell.length_b   1.000
_cell.length_c   1.000
_cell.angle_alpha   90.00
_cell.angle_beta   90.00
_cell.angle_gamma   90.00
#
_symmetry.space_group_name_H-M   'P 1'
#
loop_
_entity.id
_entity.type
_entity.pdbx_description
1 polymer ?
#
loop_
_entity_poly.entity_id
_entity_poly.type
_entity_poly.pdbx_seq_one_letter_code
_entity_poly.pdbx_strand_id
1 'polypeptide(L)'
;MSEMIERVARAIAQNPPYERTEYRDSGPVIVRDFESTARAAIEAMRKPTVEMIAVGSWASHGGGEVGSFGARNAYDCMIDAALKDTP
;
A
#
# COMPACT_ATOMS: atom_id res chain seq x y z
N MET A 1 8.07 -13.08 10.88
CA MET A 1 7.11 -12.42 9.98
C MET A 1 7.78 -11.15 9.47
N SER A 2 7.71 -10.81 8.18
CA SER A 2 8.38 -9.62 7.64
C SER A 2 7.77 -8.34 8.23
N GLU A 3 8.58 -7.35 8.63
CA GLU A 3 8.15 -6.07 9.25
C GLU A 3 7.08 -5.35 8.41
N MET A 4 7.16 -5.44 7.08
CA MET A 4 6.17 -4.85 6.18
C MET A 4 4.83 -5.59 6.24
N ILE A 5 4.86 -6.94 6.27
CA ILE A 5 3.64 -7.75 6.36
C ILE A 5 2.89 -7.44 7.65
N GLU A 6 3.61 -7.28 8.77
CA GLU A 6 2.97 -6.94 10.05
C GLU A 6 2.30 -5.55 10.01
N ARG A 7 2.96 -4.54 9.41
CA ARG A 7 2.38 -3.20 9.24
C ARG A 7 1.12 -3.22 8.39
N VAL A 8 1.16 -3.92 7.25
CA VAL A 8 0.00 -4.03 6.35
C VAL A 8 -1.14 -4.78 7.03
N ALA A 9 -0.86 -5.91 7.68
CA ALA A 9 -1.87 -6.67 8.41
C ALA A 9 -2.53 -5.82 9.51
N ARG A 10 -1.75 -5.03 10.25
CA ARG A 10 -2.25 -4.11 11.27
C ARG A 10 -3.13 -3.02 10.66
N ALA A 11 -2.72 -2.43 9.54
CA ALA A 11 -3.48 -1.39 8.86
C ALA A 11 -4.84 -1.91 8.35
N ILE A 12 -4.89 -3.12 7.79
CA ILE A 12 -6.12 -3.79 7.37
C ILE A 12 -7.03 -4.07 8.58
N ALA A 13 -6.46 -4.61 9.67
CA ALA A 13 -7.23 -4.91 10.88
C ALA A 13 -7.83 -3.65 11.53
N GLN A 14 -7.13 -2.52 11.44
CA GLN A 14 -7.59 -1.22 11.98
C GLN A 14 -8.58 -0.50 11.05
N ASN A 15 -8.61 -0.85 9.76
CA ASN A 15 -9.46 -0.24 8.75
C ASN A 15 -10.23 -1.33 7.99
N PRO A 16 -11.14 -2.07 8.65
CA PRO A 16 -11.92 -3.11 7.99
C PRO A 16 -12.80 -2.51 6.88
N PRO A 17 -13.15 -3.31 5.85
CA PRO A 17 -14.00 -2.84 4.78
C PRO A 17 -15.38 -2.43 5.31
N TYR A 18 -15.99 -1.44 4.66
CA TYR A 18 -17.37 -1.10 4.97
C TYR A 18 -18.27 -2.18 4.40
N GLU A 19 -19.04 -2.85 5.26
CA GLU A 19 -19.97 -3.90 4.86
C GLU A 19 -21.41 -3.37 4.87
N ARG A 20 -22.17 -3.66 3.82
CA ARG A 20 -23.62 -3.45 3.79
C ARG A 20 -24.34 -4.67 3.24
N THR A 21 -25.53 -4.93 3.74
CA THR A 21 -26.43 -5.93 3.16
C THR A 21 -27.29 -5.30 2.08
N GLU A 22 -27.21 -5.83 0.87
CA GLU A 22 -28.09 -5.47 -0.25
C GLU A 22 -29.08 -6.60 -0.49
N TYR A 23 -30.36 -6.25 -0.65
CA TYR A 23 -31.39 -7.22 -1.04
C TYR A 23 -31.53 -7.20 -2.56
N ARG A 24 -31.28 -8.34 -3.20
CA ARG A 24 -31.43 -8.56 -4.64
C ARG A 24 -32.50 -9.62 -4.88
N ASP A 25 -32.91 -9.82 -6.13
CA ASP A 25 -33.92 -10.83 -6.50
C ASP A 25 -33.52 -12.26 -6.09
N SER A 26 -32.22 -12.52 -5.94
CA SER A 26 -31.66 -13.79 -5.46
C SER A 26 -31.55 -13.91 -3.94
N GLY A 27 -31.99 -12.90 -3.17
CA GLY A 27 -31.87 -12.84 -1.71
C GLY A 27 -30.84 -11.81 -1.20
N PRO A 28 -30.56 -11.80 0.12
CA PRO A 28 -29.60 -10.88 0.72
C PRO A 28 -28.17 -11.21 0.31
N VAL A 29 -27.41 -10.18 -0.07
CA VAL A 29 -25.99 -10.25 -0.46
C VAL A 29 -25.20 -9.28 0.41
N ILE A 30 -24.04 -9.69 0.90
CA ILE A 30 -23.10 -8.80 1.60
C ILE A 30 -22.22 -8.14 0.55
N VAL A 31 -22.30 -6.82 0.46
CA VAL A 31 -21.40 -5.99 -0.35
C VAL A 31 -20.38 -5.34 0.56
N ARG A 32 -19.12 -5.42 0.15
CA ARG A 32 -17.98 -4.88 0.88
C ARG A 32 -17.28 -3.82 0.04
N ASP A 33 -17.11 -2.66 0.62
CA ASP A 33 -16.28 -1.59 0.07
C ASP A 33 -14.90 -1.65 0.73
N PHE A 34 -13.89 -1.92 -0.09
CA PHE A 34 -12.50 -2.07 0.35
C PHE A 34 -11.65 -0.83 0.08
N GLU A 35 -12.22 0.28 -0.43
CA GLU A 35 -11.40 1.43 -0.85
C GLU A 35 -10.55 1.98 0.31
N SER A 36 -11.16 2.25 1.46
CA SER A 36 -10.46 2.76 2.63
C SER A 36 -9.43 1.76 3.18
N THR A 37 -9.77 0.48 3.23
CA THR A 37 -8.88 -0.61 3.63
C THR A 37 -7.66 -0.71 2.72
N ALA A 38 -7.86 -0.65 1.40
CA ALA A 38 -6.81 -0.71 0.40
C ALA A 38 -5.88 0.51 0.49
N ARG A 39 -6.44 1.72 0.64
CA ARG A 39 -5.64 2.94 0.87
C ARG A 39 -4.78 2.82 2.13
N ALA A 40 -5.36 2.35 3.25
CA ALA A 40 -4.61 2.16 4.50
C ALA A 40 -3.49 1.12 4.36
N ALA A 41 -3.74 0.03 3.63
CA ALA A 41 -2.72 -0.99 3.35
C ALA A 41 -1.57 -0.43 2.50
N ILE A 42 -1.86 0.33 1.46
CA ILE A 42 -0.86 0.97 0.58
C ILE A 42 -0.04 2.02 1.36
N GLU A 43 -0.69 2.85 2.17
CA GLU A 43 -0.01 3.82 3.04
C GLU A 43 0.92 3.13 4.04
N ALA A 44 0.50 2.00 4.64
CA ALA A 44 1.34 1.23 5.54
C ALA A 44 2.60 0.66 4.88
N MET A 45 2.63 0.56 3.55
CA MET A 45 3.80 0.12 2.80
C MET A 45 4.86 1.21 2.66
N ARG A 46 4.53 2.52 2.79
CA ARG A 46 5.44 3.67 2.55
C ARG A 46 6.84 3.54 3.14
N LYS A 47 6.99 2.97 4.34
CA LYS A 47 8.32 2.72 4.92
C LYS A 47 8.95 1.48 4.26
N PRO A 48 10.04 1.59 3.48
CA PRO A 48 10.69 0.43 2.87
C PRO A 48 11.37 -0.47 3.91
N THR A 49 11.57 -1.76 3.61
CA THR A 49 12.38 -2.65 4.47
C THR A 49 13.87 -2.41 4.27
N VAL A 50 14.71 -2.92 5.18
CA VAL A 50 16.17 -2.83 5.08
C VAL A 50 16.68 -3.47 3.79
N GLU A 51 16.13 -4.62 3.37
CA GLU A 51 16.53 -5.27 2.12
C GLU A 51 16.15 -4.43 0.89
N MET A 52 14.98 -3.77 0.92
CA MET A 52 14.55 -2.89 -0.18
C MET A 52 15.47 -1.66 -0.30
N ILE A 53 15.89 -1.08 0.82
CA ILE A 53 16.87 0.01 0.85
C ILE A 53 18.23 -0.48 0.33
N ALA A 54 18.66 -1.69 0.72
CA ALA A 54 19.94 -2.26 0.31
C ALA A 54 19.99 -2.54 -1.21
N VAL A 55 18.94 -3.12 -1.78
CA VAL A 55 18.79 -3.32 -3.24
C VAL A 55 18.72 -1.97 -3.95
N GLY A 56 17.96 -1.04 -3.38
CA GLY A 56 17.76 0.28 -3.92
C GLY A 56 18.99 1.20 -3.93
N SER A 57 19.98 0.93 -3.07
CA SER A 57 21.22 1.71 -2.99
C SER A 57 22.07 1.66 -4.28
N TRP A 58 21.75 0.73 -5.19
CA TRP A 58 22.39 0.57 -6.51
C TRP A 58 21.56 1.13 -7.68
N ALA A 59 20.37 1.67 -7.42
CA ALA A 59 19.49 2.18 -8.47
C ALA A 59 19.98 3.55 -8.98
N SER A 60 20.35 3.61 -10.26
CA SER A 60 20.97 4.78 -10.90
C SER A 60 20.02 5.95 -11.22
N HIS A 61 18.74 5.90 -10.82
CA HIS A 61 17.69 6.74 -11.42
C HIS A 61 16.70 7.42 -10.43
N GLY A 62 16.96 7.42 -9.12
CA GLY A 62 16.26 8.37 -8.25
C GLY A 62 16.91 9.73 -8.44
N GLY A 63 16.22 10.69 -9.08
CA GLY A 63 16.78 11.98 -9.45
C GLY A 63 17.62 12.62 -8.34
N GLY A 64 18.95 12.65 -8.54
CA GLY A 64 19.93 13.14 -7.58
C GLY A 64 20.72 12.03 -6.87
N GLU A 65 21.81 11.60 -7.53
CA GLU A 65 22.95 10.82 -6.99
C GLU A 65 22.75 9.32 -6.63
N VAL A 66 23.80 8.55 -6.94
CA VAL A 66 23.94 7.12 -6.60
C VAL A 66 24.20 7.01 -5.10
N GLY A 67 23.25 6.45 -4.36
CA GLY A 67 23.40 6.17 -2.93
C GLY A 67 22.14 6.50 -2.15
N SER A 68 21.54 5.46 -1.55
CA SER A 68 20.47 5.41 -0.52
C SER A 68 19.18 6.25 -0.67
N PHE A 69 19.23 7.49 -1.14
CA PHE A 69 18.07 8.38 -1.28
C PHE A 69 17.23 8.07 -2.52
N GLY A 70 17.86 7.63 -3.61
CA GLY A 70 17.17 7.43 -4.89
C GLY A 70 16.08 6.36 -4.85
N ALA A 71 16.31 5.25 -4.14
CA ALA A 71 15.33 4.18 -4.07
C ALA A 71 14.17 4.44 -3.10
N ARG A 72 14.43 5.14 -2.00
CA ARG A 72 13.35 5.62 -1.13
C ARG A 72 12.43 6.55 -1.91
N ASN A 73 13.01 7.48 -2.67
CA ASN A 73 12.26 8.40 -3.51
C ASN A 73 11.45 7.68 -4.60
N ALA A 74 12.07 6.74 -5.33
CA ALA A 74 11.36 5.93 -6.32
C ALA A 74 10.19 5.13 -5.71
N TYR A 75 10.40 4.58 -4.51
CA TYR A 75 9.36 3.84 -3.79
C TYR A 75 8.20 4.74 -3.36
N ASP A 76 8.50 5.87 -2.71
CA ASP A 76 7.50 6.86 -2.32
C ASP A 76 6.71 7.37 -3.53
N CYS A 77 7.39 7.60 -4.67
CA CYS A 77 6.75 8.00 -5.93
C CYS A 77 5.81 6.92 -6.49
N MET A 78 6.19 5.64 -6.43
CA MET A 78 5.32 4.53 -6.86
C MET A 78 4.07 4.42 -5.99
N ILE A 79 4.22 4.56 -4.67
CA ILE A 79 3.11 4.53 -3.72
C ILE A 79 2.19 5.74 -3.94
N ASP A 80 2.75 6.94 -4.13
CA ASP A 80 1.98 8.15 -4.44
C ASP A 80 1.20 8.02 -5.75
N ALA A 81 1.79 7.41 -6.79
CA ALA A 81 1.10 7.15 -8.04
C ALA A 81 -0.09 6.19 -7.84
N ALA A 82 0.12 5.09 -7.11
CA ALA A 82 -0.93 4.12 -6.81
C ALA A 82 -2.10 4.72 -5.99
N LEU A 83 -1.84 5.71 -5.13
CA LEU A 83 -2.87 6.39 -4.35
C LEU A 83 -3.65 7.46 -5.13
N LYS A 84 -3.03 8.01 -6.19
CA LYS A 84 -3.62 9.01 -7.10
C LYS A 84 -4.36 8.37 -8.27
N ASP A 85 -4.08 7.10 -8.57
CA ASP A 85 -4.79 6.33 -9.59
C ASP A 85 -6.20 6.01 -9.09
N THR A 86 -7.12 6.94 -9.33
CA THR A 86 -8.56 6.77 -9.12
C THR A 86 -9.22 6.46 -10.46
N PRO A 87 -10.02 5.37 -10.56
CA PRO A 87 -10.80 5.06 -11.76
C PRO A 87 -11.90 6.09 -12.05
#